data_AF-A0A1J3G3P6-F1
#
_entry.id   AF-A0A1J3G3P6-F1
#
_cell.length_a   1.000
_cell.length_b   1.000
_cell.length_c   1.000
_cell.angle_alpha   90.00
_cell.angle_beta   90.00
_cell.angle_gamma   90.00
#
_symmetry.space_group_name_H-M   'P 1'
#
loop_
_entity.id
_entity.type
_entity.pdbx_description
1 polymer ?
#
loop_
_entity_poly.entity_id
_entity_poly.type
_entity_poly.pdbx_seq_one_letter_code
_entity_poly.pdbx_strand_id
1 'polypeptide(L)'
;FAKLNQGIRYVQGMNEILAPIFYVFRNDPDEDSSSHAEADAFFCFVELLSGFRDFYCQQLDNSVVGIRSAITRLSQLVKKHDEELWRHLEITTKVNPQFYAFRWITLLLTQEFSFFDCLHIWDALLSDPEGPLESLLGICCAMLVLVRRRLIAGDFTSNMKLLQHYPTTNISHLLYVANKLRSKMLV
;
A
#
# COMPACT_ATOMS: atom_id res chain seq x y z
N PHE A 1 7.18 -18.69 -8.89
CA PHE A 1 6.86 -17.41 -9.57
C PHE A 1 7.85 -17.03 -10.67
N ALA A 2 9.11 -16.68 -10.35
CA ALA A 2 10.05 -16.07 -11.31
C ALA A 2 10.29 -16.89 -12.60
N LYS A 3 10.28 -18.23 -12.50
CA LYS A 3 10.40 -19.13 -13.67
C LYS A 3 9.24 -18.99 -14.66
N LEU A 4 8.04 -18.69 -14.17
CA LEU A 4 6.81 -18.56 -14.97
C LEU A 4 6.62 -17.11 -15.48
N ASN A 5 7.18 -16.12 -14.78
CA ASN A 5 7.04 -14.70 -15.09
C ASN A 5 8.38 -14.07 -15.52
N GLN A 6 8.97 -14.53 -16.64
CA GLN A 6 10.35 -14.14 -17.02
C GLN A 6 10.57 -12.64 -17.29
N GLY A 7 9.50 -11.89 -17.59
CA GLY A 7 9.55 -10.43 -17.80
C GLY A 7 9.59 -9.61 -16.51
N ILE A 8 9.28 -10.21 -15.36
CA ILE A 8 9.34 -9.57 -14.03
C ILE A 8 10.44 -10.23 -13.19
N ARG A 9 10.48 -11.57 -13.20
CA ARG A 9 11.32 -12.42 -12.36
C ARG A 9 11.04 -12.15 -10.88
N TYR A 10 12.07 -12.25 -10.04
CA TYR A 10 12.01 -11.83 -8.66
C TYR A 10 12.51 -10.39 -8.54
N VAL A 11 11.76 -9.57 -7.82
CA VAL A 11 12.13 -8.22 -7.41
C VAL A 11 12.15 -8.20 -5.89
N GLN A 12 13.19 -7.59 -5.31
CA GLN A 12 13.31 -7.46 -3.86
C GLN A 12 12.06 -6.78 -3.28
N GLY A 13 11.48 -7.35 -2.22
CA GLY A 13 10.22 -6.92 -1.64
C GLY A 13 9.04 -7.84 -1.97
N MET A 14 9.10 -8.60 -3.07
CA MET A 14 8.08 -9.62 -3.38
C MET A 14 7.99 -10.70 -2.30
N ASN A 15 9.09 -10.99 -1.61
CA ASN A 15 9.12 -11.91 -0.47
C ASN A 15 8.28 -11.40 0.72
N GLU A 16 8.19 -10.08 0.91
CA GLU A 16 7.40 -9.48 1.99
C GLU A 16 5.89 -9.64 1.73
N ILE A 17 5.48 -9.64 0.46
CA ILE A 17 4.09 -9.87 0.05
C ILE A 17 3.72 -11.35 0.17
N LEU A 18 4.63 -12.27 -0.16
CA LEU A 18 4.37 -13.70 -0.05
C LEU A 18 4.21 -14.16 1.42
N ALA A 19 4.96 -13.55 2.36
CA ALA A 19 4.99 -14.00 3.74
C ALA A 19 3.62 -13.97 4.45
N PRO A 20 2.80 -12.89 4.40
CA PRO A 20 1.45 -12.88 4.93
C PRO A 20 0.54 -13.96 4.33
N ILE A 21 0.61 -14.14 3.00
CA ILE A 21 -0.22 -15.12 2.28
C ILE A 21 0.12 -16.53 2.76
N PHE A 22 1.41 -16.89 2.75
CA PHE A 22 1.85 -18.21 3.18
C PHE A 22 1.54 -18.46 4.66
N TYR A 23 1.70 -17.45 5.51
CA TYR A 23 1.35 -17.57 6.92
C TYR A 23 -0.13 -17.91 7.12
N VAL A 24 -1.05 -17.22 6.42
CA VAL A 24 -2.49 -17.48 6.55
C VAL A 24 -2.81 -18.92 6.17
N PHE A 25 -2.37 -19.37 4.99
CA PHE A 25 -2.64 -20.74 4.55
C PHE A 25 -1.97 -21.80 5.42
N ARG A 26 -0.75 -21.55 5.90
CA ARG A 26 -0.03 -22.52 6.73
C ARG A 26 -0.64 -22.69 8.13
N ASN A 27 -1.31 -21.66 8.63
CA ASN A 27 -1.98 -21.68 9.93
C ASN A 27 -3.50 -21.90 9.80
N ASP A 28 -3.97 -22.43 8.66
CA ASP A 28 -5.35 -22.86 8.52
C ASP A 28 -5.69 -23.90 9.60
N PRO A 29 -6.83 -23.76 10.33
CA PRO A 29 -7.23 -24.73 11.34
C PRO A 29 -7.56 -26.12 10.77
N ASP A 30 -7.86 -26.21 9.47
CA ASP A 30 -8.05 -27.46 8.76
C ASP A 30 -6.70 -28.04 8.30
N GLU A 31 -6.34 -29.22 8.81
CA GLU A 31 -5.04 -29.83 8.52
C GLU A 31 -4.88 -30.15 7.01
N ASP A 32 -5.96 -30.59 6.38
CA ASP A 32 -5.97 -30.88 4.94
C ASP A 32 -5.67 -29.62 4.13
N SER A 33 -6.30 -28.49 4.45
CA SER A 33 -6.01 -27.18 3.83
C SER A 33 -4.57 -26.73 4.12
N SER A 34 -4.12 -26.79 5.37
CA SER A 34 -2.76 -26.36 5.76
C SER A 34 -1.63 -27.16 5.10
N SER A 35 -1.92 -28.38 4.65
CA SER A 35 -0.98 -29.25 3.93
C SER A 35 -0.72 -28.79 2.49
N HIS A 36 -1.66 -28.04 1.91
CA HIS A 36 -1.58 -27.47 0.56
C HIS A 36 -1.08 -26.01 0.54
N ALA A 37 -0.70 -25.47 1.69
CA ALA A 37 -0.37 -24.05 1.87
C ALA A 37 0.65 -23.48 0.88
N GLU A 38 1.65 -24.26 0.44
CA GLU A 38 2.61 -23.79 -0.57
C GLU A 38 1.93 -23.54 -1.92
N ALA A 39 1.08 -24.48 -2.37
CA ALA A 39 0.39 -24.38 -3.65
C ALA A 39 -0.62 -23.23 -3.62
N ASP A 40 -1.42 -23.13 -2.56
CA ASP A 40 -2.43 -22.09 -2.41
C ASP A 40 -1.78 -20.71 -2.31
N ALA A 41 -0.73 -20.58 -1.50
CA ALA A 41 0.02 -19.34 -1.41
C ALA A 41 0.64 -18.95 -2.74
N PHE A 42 1.15 -19.92 -3.53
CA PHE A 42 1.70 -19.64 -4.84
C PHE A 42 0.64 -19.06 -5.80
N PHE A 43 -0.55 -19.67 -5.89
CA PHE A 43 -1.59 -19.19 -6.79
C PHE A 43 -2.18 -17.86 -6.34
N CYS A 44 -2.48 -17.68 -5.05
CA CYS A 44 -2.96 -16.41 -4.52
C CYS A 44 -1.93 -15.29 -4.69
N PHE A 45 -0.65 -15.58 -4.50
CA PHE A 45 0.42 -14.62 -4.75
C PHE A 45 0.52 -14.21 -6.22
N VAL A 46 0.40 -15.18 -7.14
CA VAL A 46 0.38 -14.89 -8.59
C VAL A 46 -0.80 -14.01 -8.96
N GLU A 47 -1.99 -14.34 -8.46
CA GLU A 47 -3.22 -13.58 -8.72
C GLU A 47 -3.10 -12.15 -8.19
N LEU A 48 -2.70 -11.99 -6.92
CA LEU A 48 -2.51 -10.67 -6.32
C LEU A 48 -1.51 -9.84 -7.12
N LEU A 49 -0.33 -10.39 -7.41
CA LEU A 49 0.69 -9.67 -8.16
C LEU A 49 0.32 -9.40 -9.62
N SER A 50 -0.66 -10.11 -10.19
CA SER A 50 -1.11 -9.82 -11.55
C SER A 50 -1.70 -8.39 -11.65
N GLY A 51 -2.43 -7.96 -10.62
CA GLY A 51 -3.00 -6.60 -10.52
C GLY A 51 -1.96 -5.50 -10.20
N PHE A 52 -0.78 -5.89 -9.70
CA PHE A 52 0.33 -4.99 -9.36
C PHE A 52 1.55 -5.16 -10.26
N ARG A 53 1.43 -5.97 -11.31
CA ARG A 53 2.54 -6.41 -12.17
C ARG A 53 3.33 -5.24 -12.74
N ASP A 54 2.63 -4.20 -13.17
CA ASP A 54 3.22 -3.04 -13.82
C ASP A 54 4.09 -2.22 -12.86
N PHE A 55 3.96 -2.40 -11.54
CA PHE A 55 4.78 -1.73 -10.54
C PHE A 55 6.18 -2.34 -10.40
N TYR A 56 6.38 -3.57 -10.90
CA TYR A 56 7.66 -4.29 -10.85
C TYR A 56 8.37 -4.30 -12.21
N CYS A 57 7.75 -3.74 -13.25
CA CYS A 57 8.35 -3.61 -14.56
C CYS A 57 9.02 -2.24 -14.69
N GLN A 58 10.34 -2.17 -14.54
CA GLN A 58 11.11 -0.92 -14.64
C GLN A 58 10.83 -0.14 -15.94
N GLN A 59 10.52 -0.84 -17.03
CA GLN A 59 10.18 -0.24 -18.32
C GLN A 59 8.85 0.54 -18.29
N LEU A 60 7.96 0.18 -17.36
CA LEU A 60 6.64 0.78 -17.18
C LEU A 60 6.62 1.84 -16.07
N ASP A 61 7.72 2.09 -15.36
CA ASP A 61 7.78 3.09 -14.27
C ASP A 61 7.26 4.46 -14.72
N ASN A 62 7.56 4.87 -15.96
CA ASN A 62 7.14 6.14 -16.55
C ASN A 62 5.79 6.09 -17.29
N SER A 63 5.11 4.93 -17.30
CA SER A 63 3.85 4.73 -17.99
C SER A 63 2.64 5.10 -17.13
N VAL A 64 1.48 5.24 -17.78
CA VAL A 64 0.20 5.53 -17.12
C VAL A 64 -0.30 4.39 -16.21
N VAL A 65 0.27 3.19 -16.35
CA VAL A 65 -0.05 2.00 -15.53
C VAL A 65 1.03 1.68 -14.49
N GLY A 66 2.16 2.38 -14.54
CA GLY A 66 3.29 2.14 -13.64
C GLY A 66 3.12 2.74 -12.24
N ILE A 67 4.10 2.44 -11.38
CA ILE A 67 4.13 2.91 -10.00
C ILE A 67 4.05 4.43 -9.85
N ARG A 68 4.64 5.21 -10.78
CA ARG A 68 4.54 6.69 -10.75
C ARG A 68 3.11 7.18 -10.94
N SER A 69 2.31 6.47 -11.74
CA SER A 69 0.89 6.77 -11.91
C SER A 69 0.15 6.57 -10.59
N ALA A 70 0.35 5.43 -9.91
CA ALA A 70 -0.25 5.17 -8.59
C ALA A 70 0.14 6.23 -7.55
N ILE A 71 1.42 6.62 -7.49
CA ILE A 71 1.90 7.69 -6.60
C ILE A 71 1.27 9.05 -6.96
N THR A 72 1.11 9.35 -8.24
CA THR A 72 0.42 10.57 -8.70
C THR A 72 -1.05 10.57 -8.29
N ARG A 73 -1.73 9.42 -8.42
CA ARG A 73 -3.12 9.24 -7.97
C ARG A 73 -3.25 9.43 -6.46
N LEU A 74 -2.30 8.92 -5.66
CA LEU A 74 -2.23 9.21 -4.22
C LEU A 74 -2.11 10.72 -3.96
N SER A 75 -1.18 11.41 -4.62
CA SER A 75 -1.01 12.86 -4.46
C SER A 75 -2.30 13.63 -4.81
N GLN A 76 -3.01 13.22 -5.87
CA GLN A 76 -4.30 13.78 -6.26
C GLN A 76 -5.41 13.52 -5.22
N LEU A 77 -5.47 12.32 -4.62
CA LEU A 77 -6.40 12.00 -3.54
C LEU A 77 -6.15 12.89 -2.33
N VAL A 78 -4.89 13.08 -1.93
CA VAL A 78 -4.53 13.97 -0.82
C VAL A 78 -4.94 15.40 -1.15
N LYS A 79 -4.66 15.90 -2.36
CA LYS A 79 -5.09 17.24 -2.79
C LYS A 79 -6.61 17.43 -2.69
N LYS A 80 -7.38 16.42 -3.11
CA LYS A 80 -8.85 16.46 -3.09
C LYS A 80 -9.41 16.50 -1.67
N HIS A 81 -8.83 15.72 -0.76
CA HIS A 81 -9.34 15.60 0.61
C HIS A 81 -8.77 16.62 1.58
N ASP A 82 -7.56 17.11 1.30
CA ASP A 82 -6.78 17.96 2.17
C ASP A 82 -5.79 18.83 1.37
N GLU A 83 -6.32 19.84 0.68
CA GLU A 83 -5.52 20.70 -0.19
C GLU A 83 -4.40 21.44 0.58
N GLU A 84 -4.65 21.84 1.83
CA GLU A 84 -3.63 22.48 2.67
C GLU A 84 -2.46 21.55 2.94
N LEU A 85 -2.74 20.30 3.36
CA LEU A 85 -1.70 19.29 3.57
C LEU A 85 -0.93 19.00 2.27
N TRP A 86 -1.64 18.83 1.17
CA TRP A 86 -1.03 18.61 -0.14
C TRP A 86 -0.09 19.75 -0.53
N ARG A 87 -0.55 21.01 -0.42
CA ARG A 87 0.28 22.19 -0.72
C ARG A 87 1.50 22.25 0.19
N HIS A 88 1.35 21.95 1.48
CA HIS A 88 2.47 21.96 2.41
C HIS A 88 3.54 20.92 2.06
N LEU A 89 3.14 19.70 1.71
CA LEU A 89 4.07 18.64 1.33
C LEU A 89 4.75 18.94 -0.02
N GLU A 90 3.97 19.25 -1.06
CA GLU A 90 4.49 19.39 -2.42
C GLU A 90 5.21 20.72 -2.66
N ILE A 91 4.66 21.82 -2.14
CA ILE A 91 5.11 23.18 -2.47
C ILE A 91 6.00 23.75 -1.38
N THR A 92 5.54 23.73 -0.12
CA THR A 92 6.24 24.38 1.00
C THR A 92 7.50 23.59 1.40
N THR A 93 7.32 22.31 1.72
CA THR A 93 8.41 21.45 2.22
C THR A 93 9.09 20.65 1.11
N LYS A 94 8.48 20.56 -0.08
CA LYS A 94 9.00 19.85 -1.27
C LYS A 94 9.33 18.38 -1.00
N VAL A 95 8.53 17.74 -0.16
CA VAL A 95 8.60 16.30 0.14
C VAL A 95 7.98 15.54 -1.03
N ASN A 96 8.82 15.04 -1.93
CA ASN A 96 8.37 14.26 -3.08
C ASN A 96 7.73 12.94 -2.63
N PRO A 97 6.48 12.63 -3.03
CA PRO A 97 5.79 11.38 -2.72
C PRO A 97 6.57 10.11 -3.03
N GLN A 98 7.43 10.12 -4.05
CA GLN A 98 8.27 8.98 -4.42
C GLN A 98 9.14 8.46 -3.25
N PHE A 99 9.55 9.34 -2.33
CA PHE A 99 10.47 8.97 -1.24
C PHE A 99 9.81 8.24 -0.06
N TYR A 100 8.48 8.23 0.02
CA TYR A 100 7.73 7.48 1.04
C TYR A 100 6.71 6.53 0.42
N ALA A 101 5.91 6.99 -0.55
CA ALA A 101 4.79 6.24 -1.09
C ALA A 101 5.22 5.07 -2.00
N PHE A 102 6.41 5.13 -2.60
CA PHE A 102 6.91 4.04 -3.42
C PHE A 102 6.95 2.72 -2.65
N ARG A 103 7.53 2.73 -1.45
CA ARG A 103 7.62 1.54 -0.59
C ARG A 103 6.24 1.13 -0.06
N TRP A 104 5.42 2.10 0.35
CA TRP A 104 4.06 1.85 0.84
C TRP A 104 3.23 1.08 -0.18
N ILE A 105 3.27 1.51 -1.44
CA ILE A 105 2.46 0.96 -2.52
C ILE A 105 3.07 -0.35 -3.05
N THR A 106 4.37 -0.38 -3.34
CA THR A 106 5.03 -1.57 -3.94
C THR A 106 5.11 -2.76 -2.98
N LEU A 107 5.02 -2.53 -1.67
CA LEU A 107 5.04 -3.60 -0.67
C LEU A 107 3.68 -3.80 0.01
N LEU A 108 2.61 -3.18 -0.50
CA LEU A 108 1.25 -3.28 0.06
C LEU A 108 1.24 -3.06 1.59
N LEU A 109 1.99 -2.04 2.04
CA LEU A 109 2.14 -1.63 3.44
C LEU A 109 2.79 -2.64 4.41
N THR A 110 3.31 -3.78 3.92
CA THR A 110 3.92 -4.83 4.77
C THR A 110 5.08 -4.38 5.64
N GLN A 111 5.74 -3.27 5.29
CA GLN A 111 6.84 -2.70 6.06
C GLN A 111 6.48 -1.42 6.84
N GLU A 112 5.20 -1.00 6.85
CA GLU A 112 4.75 0.15 7.64
C GLU A 112 4.12 -0.26 8.97
N PHE A 113 3.58 -1.47 9.01
CA PHE A 113 2.78 -1.96 10.12
C PHE A 113 3.34 -3.28 10.64
N SER A 114 2.93 -3.65 11.86
CA SER A 114 3.25 -4.97 12.39
C SER A 114 2.63 -6.06 11.51
N PHE A 115 3.13 -7.29 11.61
CA PHE A 115 2.64 -8.40 10.79
C PHE A 115 1.12 -8.61 10.92
N PHE A 116 0.58 -8.60 12.15
CA PHE A 116 -0.85 -8.78 12.39
C PHE A 116 -1.69 -7.57 11.96
N ASP A 117 -1.16 -6.36 12.13
CA ASP A 117 -1.81 -5.16 11.60
C ASP A 117 -1.87 -5.19 10.07
N CYS A 118 -0.83 -5.71 9.42
CA CYS A 118 -0.79 -5.91 7.98
C CYS A 118 -1.87 -6.90 7.51
N LEU A 119 -2.07 -8.02 8.21
CA LEU A 119 -3.15 -8.96 7.90
C LEU A 119 -4.53 -8.28 7.97
N HIS A 120 -4.77 -7.50 9.02
CA HIS A 120 -6.04 -6.78 9.18
C HIS A 120 -6.26 -5.68 8.11
N ILE A 121 -5.19 -5.00 7.68
CA ILE A 121 -5.24 -4.10 6.53
C ILE A 121 -5.56 -4.88 5.26
N TRP A 122 -4.95 -6.04 5.07
CA TRP A 122 -5.10 -6.86 3.87
C TRP A 122 -6.52 -7.42 3.72
N ASP A 123 -7.21 -7.72 4.82
CA ASP A 123 -8.64 -8.05 4.78
C ASP A 123 -9.46 -6.94 4.09
N ALA A 124 -9.17 -5.67 4.39
CA ALA A 124 -9.82 -4.52 3.76
C ALA A 124 -9.33 -4.25 2.32
N LEU A 125 -8.06 -4.57 2.01
CA LEU A 125 -7.54 -4.44 0.64
C LEU A 125 -8.18 -5.45 -0.30
N LEU A 126 -8.21 -6.72 0.11
CA LEU A 126 -8.64 -7.83 -0.74
C LEU A 126 -10.16 -7.95 -0.87
N SER A 127 -10.92 -7.38 0.08
CA SER A 127 -12.38 -7.37 0.04
C SER A 127 -12.99 -6.19 -0.73
N ASP A 128 -12.17 -5.25 -1.23
CA ASP A 128 -12.69 -4.06 -1.92
C ASP A 128 -13.21 -4.41 -3.33
N PRO A 129 -14.51 -4.14 -3.64
CA PRO A 129 -15.06 -4.40 -4.96
C PRO A 129 -14.45 -3.54 -6.07
N GLU A 130 -13.87 -2.38 -5.75
CA GLU A 130 -13.16 -1.53 -6.73
C GLU A 130 -11.72 -2.03 -6.98
N GLY A 131 -11.27 -2.99 -6.17
CA GLY A 131 -9.99 -3.68 -6.30
C GLY A 131 -8.94 -3.23 -5.28
N PRO A 132 -7.88 -4.04 -5.07
CA PRO A 132 -6.90 -3.80 -4.00
C PRO A 132 -6.14 -2.48 -4.11
N LEU A 133 -5.90 -1.97 -5.33
CA LEU A 133 -5.19 -0.71 -5.53
C LEU A 133 -6.00 0.49 -5.03
N GLU A 134 -7.32 0.52 -5.26
CA GLU A 134 -8.16 1.64 -4.83
C GLU A 134 -8.22 1.74 -3.30
N SER A 135 -8.43 0.59 -2.64
CA SER A 135 -8.37 0.48 -1.18
C SER A 135 -7.00 0.91 -0.64
N LEU A 136 -5.91 0.45 -1.26
CA LEU A 136 -4.54 0.79 -0.87
C LEU A 136 -4.26 2.29 -0.96
N LEU A 137 -4.67 2.95 -2.05
CA LEU A 137 -4.50 4.40 -2.22
C LEU A 137 -5.35 5.18 -1.22
N GLY A 138 -6.57 4.71 -0.92
CA GLY A 138 -7.42 5.26 0.13
C GLY A 138 -6.79 5.18 1.52
N ILE A 139 -6.21 4.03 1.86
CA ILE A 139 -5.49 3.82 3.13
C ILE A 139 -4.24 4.70 3.21
N CYS A 140 -3.43 4.76 2.15
CA CYS A 140 -2.26 5.65 2.06
C CYS A 140 -2.66 7.14 2.24
N CYS A 141 -3.79 7.55 1.67
CA CYS A 141 -4.32 8.91 1.86
C CYS A 141 -4.74 9.15 3.31
N ALA A 142 -5.46 8.20 3.92
CA ALA A 142 -5.86 8.27 5.33
C ALA A 142 -4.64 8.33 6.27
N MET A 143 -3.57 7.58 5.96
CA MET A 143 -2.31 7.64 6.71
C MET A 143 -1.77 9.07 6.75
N LEU A 144 -1.74 9.78 5.63
CA LEU A 144 -1.27 11.17 5.57
C LEU A 144 -2.18 12.12 6.37
N VAL A 145 -3.50 11.98 6.21
CA VAL A 145 -4.50 12.81 6.91
C VAL A 145 -4.41 12.63 8.43
N LEU A 146 -4.20 11.40 8.92
CA LEU A 146 -4.12 11.13 10.35
C LEU A 146 -2.93 11.83 11.03
N VAL A 147 -1.80 11.97 10.32
CA VAL A 147 -0.61 12.64 10.85
C VAL A 147 -0.50 14.11 10.39
N ARG A 148 -1.52 14.66 9.73
CA ARG A 148 -1.57 16.03 9.18
C ARG A 148 -0.97 17.07 10.12
N ARG A 149 -1.40 17.10 11.38
CA ARG A 149 -0.96 18.12 12.35
C ARG A 149 0.57 18.15 12.50
N ARG A 150 1.20 16.97 12.49
CA ARG A 150 2.66 16.83 12.59
C ARG A 150 3.33 17.24 11.28
N LEU A 151 2.73 16.88 10.14
CA LEU A 151 3.25 17.23 8.82
C LEU A 151 3.23 18.73 8.55
N ILE A 152 2.13 19.42 8.89
CA ILE A 152 1.99 20.87 8.73
C ILE A 152 2.99 21.62 9.62
N ALA A 153 3.23 21.14 10.85
CA ALA A 153 4.19 21.75 11.76
C ALA A 153 5.65 21.43 11.42
N GLY A 154 5.89 20.40 10.60
CA GLY A 154 7.23 19.89 10.27
C GLY A 154 7.85 20.54 9.04
N ASP A 155 9.17 20.48 9.00
CA ASP A 155 10.01 20.79 7.84
C ASP A 155 10.27 19.55 6.96
N PHE A 156 11.05 19.71 5.89
CA PHE A 156 11.39 18.60 4.98
C PHE A 156 11.95 17.37 5.73
N THR A 157 12.93 17.57 6.63
CA THR A 157 13.64 16.48 7.30
C THR A 157 12.73 15.74 8.27
N SER A 158 11.99 16.46 9.10
CA SER A 158 11.05 15.87 10.06
C SER A 158 9.89 15.16 9.38
N ASN A 159 9.34 15.73 8.30
CA ASN A 159 8.29 15.11 7.51
C ASN A 159 8.78 13.84 6.80
N MET A 160 9.95 13.88 6.18
CA MET A 160 10.53 12.70 5.54
C MET A 160 10.74 11.57 6.55
N LYS A 161 11.32 11.89 7.71
CA LYS A 161 11.54 10.90 8.78
C LYS A 161 10.22 10.31 9.28
N LEU A 162 9.19 11.13 9.46
CA LEU A 162 7.86 10.71 9.89
C LEU A 162 7.20 9.76 8.88
N LEU A 163 7.31 10.05 7.59
CA LEU A 163 6.68 9.25 6.54
C LEU A 163 7.46 7.97 6.23
N GLN A 164 8.78 7.96 6.42
CA GLN A 164 9.59 6.75 6.29
C GLN A 164 9.50 5.84 7.52
N HIS A 165 9.12 6.37 8.68
CA HIS A 165 8.93 5.64 9.93
C HIS A 165 7.56 6.00 10.51
N TYR A 166 6.51 5.48 9.88
CA TYR A 166 5.14 5.83 10.21
C TYR A 166 4.83 5.44 11.67
N PRO A 167 4.14 6.30 12.45
CA PRO A 167 3.87 6.02 13.84
C PRO A 167 2.87 4.87 14.01
N THR A 168 2.98 4.16 15.14
CA THR A 168 1.99 3.16 15.56
C THR A 168 0.59 3.77 15.55
N THR A 169 -0.34 3.10 14.88
CA THR A 169 -1.67 3.62 14.60
C THR A 169 -2.71 2.54 14.86
N ASN A 170 -3.88 2.93 15.37
CA ASN A 170 -5.01 2.02 15.50
C ASN A 170 -5.56 1.70 14.10
N ILE A 171 -5.43 0.43 13.67
CA ILE A 171 -5.79 0.00 12.32
C ILE A 171 -7.29 0.16 12.04
N SER A 172 -8.16 -0.18 12.99
CA SER A 172 -9.60 0.01 12.82
C SER A 172 -9.98 1.48 12.59
N HIS A 173 -9.32 2.41 13.30
CA HIS A 173 -9.51 3.85 13.07
C HIS A 173 -8.94 4.29 11.72
N LEU A 174 -7.77 3.78 11.31
CA LEU A 174 -7.20 4.04 9.99
C LEU A 174 -8.15 3.61 8.86
N LEU A 175 -8.66 2.38 8.93
CA LEU A 175 -9.61 1.84 7.95
C LEU A 175 -10.94 2.61 7.96
N TYR A 176 -11.42 3.03 9.13
CA TYR A 176 -12.60 3.91 9.23
C TYR A 176 -12.38 5.24 8.51
N VAL A 177 -11.23 5.89 8.72
CA VAL A 177 -10.90 7.15 8.03
C VAL A 177 -10.77 6.93 6.52
N ALA A 178 -10.09 5.87 6.08
CA ALA A 178 -9.96 5.53 4.66
C ALA A 178 -11.33 5.37 3.98
N ASN A 179 -12.23 4.59 4.58
CA ASN A 179 -13.59 4.40 4.07
C ASN A 179 -14.40 5.70 4.04
N LYS A 180 -14.26 6.57 5.05
CA LYS A 180 -14.94 7.87 5.09
C LYS A 180 -14.43 8.86 4.03
N LEU A 181 -13.14 8.81 3.69
CA LEU A 181 -12.60 9.59 2.59
C LEU A 181 -13.18 9.10 1.25
N ARG A 182 -13.28 7.79 1.07
CA ARG A 182 -13.87 7.17 -0.12
C ARG A 182 -15.35 7.47 -0.30
N SER A 183 -16.16 7.41 0.76
CA SER A 183 -17.61 7.69 0.68
C SER A 183 -17.92 9.12 0.23
N LYS A 184 -17.03 10.08 0.50
CA LYS A 184 -17.14 11.47 0.01
C LYS A 184 -16.85 11.60 -1.49
N MET A 185 -16.47 10.53 -2.18
CA MET A 185 -16.27 10.52 -3.64
C MET A 185 -17.51 10.11 -4.42
N LEU A 186 -18.46 9.40 -3.79
CA LEU A 186 -19.66 8.83 -4.42
C LEU A 186 -20.89 9.75 -4.30
N VAL A 187 -20.71 10.97 -3.80
CA VAL A 187 -21.75 12.00 -3.63
C VAL A 187 -21.35 13.26 -4.38
#